data_AF-A0A348G4X6-F1
#
_entry.id   AF-A0A348G4X6-F1
#
_cell.length_a   1.000
_cell.length_b   1.000
_cell.length_c   1.000
_cell.angle_alpha   90.00
_cell.angle_beta   90.00
_cell.angle_gamma   90.00
#
_symmetry.space_group_name_H-M   'P 1'
#
loop_
_entity.id
_entity.type
_entity.pdbx_description
1 polymer ?
#
loop_
_entity_poly.entity_id
_entity_poly.type
_entity_poly.pdbx_seq_one_letter_code
_entity_poly.pdbx_strand_id
1 'polypeptide(L)'
;MATSRLKKTDIEDEATNFAKDQLKAIVERIERLEEEKKAIADDIKDVFAEAKANGFDVKALKTILKLRKQDRDERQEHEAIVELYMTALGMIQGE
;
A
#
# COMPACT_ATOMS: atom_id res chain seq x y z
N MET A 1 -16.92 -18.54 52.15
CA MET A 1 -16.88 -19.05 50.76
C MET A 1 -17.54 -18.10 49.73
N ALA A 2 -18.42 -17.16 50.10
CA ALA A 2 -19.14 -16.30 49.14
C ALA A 2 -18.33 -15.10 48.57
N THR A 3 -17.27 -14.66 49.25
CA THR A 3 -16.53 -13.43 48.90
C THR A 3 -15.50 -13.60 47.77
N SER A 4 -15.01 -14.83 47.50
CA SER A 4 -14.03 -15.06 46.42
C SER A 4 -14.67 -15.19 45.03
N ARG A 5 -15.97 -15.53 44.95
CA ARG A 5 -16.68 -15.73 43.69
C ARG A 5 -17.12 -14.41 43.07
N LEU A 6 -17.62 -13.48 43.89
CA LEU A 6 -18.01 -12.12 43.48
C LEU A 6 -16.80 -11.34 42.95
N LYS A 7 -15.70 -11.33 43.70
CA LYS A 7 -14.46 -10.64 43.29
C LYS A 7 -13.84 -11.20 42.00
N LYS A 8 -14.10 -12.47 41.66
CA LYS A 8 -13.66 -13.08 40.39
C LYS A 8 -14.50 -12.62 39.20
N THR A 9 -15.80 -12.40 39.41
CA THR A 9 -16.73 -11.95 38.36
C THR A 9 -16.44 -10.49 37.99
N ASP A 10 -16.22 -9.64 39.00
CA ASP A 10 -15.88 -8.23 38.79
C ASP A 10 -14.57 -8.05 37.98
N ILE A 11 -13.55 -8.90 38.23
CA ILE A 11 -12.27 -8.87 37.49
C ILE A 11 -12.43 -9.36 36.05
N GLU A 12 -13.27 -10.38 35.82
CA GLU A 12 -13.57 -10.89 34.47
C GLU A 12 -14.36 -9.86 33.64
N ASP A 13 -15.28 -9.14 34.26
CA ASP A 13 -16.04 -8.06 33.62
C ASP A 13 -15.15 -6.85 33.30
N GLU A 14 -14.28 -6.42 34.22
CA GLU A 14 -13.29 -5.35 33.95
C GLU A 14 -12.33 -5.73 32.82
N ALA A 15 -11.81 -6.96 32.80
CA ALA A 15 -10.93 -7.44 31.75
C ALA A 15 -11.64 -7.51 30.38
N THR A 16 -12.92 -7.91 30.36
CA THR A 16 -13.73 -7.96 29.14
C THR A 16 -14.02 -6.56 28.61
N ASN A 17 -14.34 -5.61 29.49
CA ASN A 17 -14.54 -4.21 29.12
C ASN A 17 -13.26 -3.57 28.59
N PHE A 18 -12.12 -3.82 29.22
CA PHE A 18 -10.81 -3.36 28.74
C PHE A 18 -10.50 -3.89 27.33
N ALA A 19 -10.70 -5.20 27.09
CA ALA A 19 -10.49 -5.81 25.78
C ALA A 19 -11.42 -5.22 24.70
N LYS A 20 -12.68 -4.93 25.07
CA LYS A 20 -13.65 -4.28 24.18
C LYS A 20 -13.24 -2.86 23.81
N ASP A 21 -12.78 -2.07 24.78
CA ASP A 21 -12.35 -0.69 24.56
C ASP A 21 -11.08 -0.64 23.69
N GLN A 22 -10.13 -1.56 23.90
CA GLN A 22 -8.95 -1.68 23.05
C GLN A 22 -9.32 -2.06 21.61
N LEU A 23 -10.23 -3.03 21.43
CA LEU A 23 -10.72 -3.41 20.11
C LEU A 23 -11.39 -2.23 19.40
N LYS A 24 -12.24 -1.48 20.11
CA LYS A 24 -12.90 -0.29 19.57
C LYS A 24 -11.89 0.77 19.12
N ALA A 25 -10.89 1.07 19.94
CA ALA A 25 -9.84 2.03 19.59
C ALA A 25 -9.00 1.60 18.36
N ILE A 26 -8.74 0.30 18.20
CA ILE A 26 -8.06 -0.24 17.01
C ILE A 26 -8.93 -0.05 15.76
N VAL A 27 -10.21 -0.40 15.84
CA VAL A 27 -11.15 -0.27 14.70
C VAL A 27 -11.28 1.19 14.27
N GLU A 28 -11.55 2.11 15.20
CA GLU A 28 -11.69 3.53 14.90
C GLU A 28 -10.43 4.12 14.26
N ARG A 29 -9.25 3.69 14.71
CA ARG A 29 -7.97 4.10 14.10
C ARG A 29 -7.81 3.57 12.69
N ILE A 30 -8.23 2.33 12.41
CA ILE A 30 -8.16 1.74 11.06
C ILE A 30 -9.14 2.45 10.12
N GLU A 31 -10.37 2.71 10.57
CA GLU A 31 -11.38 3.40 9.76
C GLU A 31 -10.90 4.78 9.32
N ARG A 32 -10.33 5.57 10.26
CA ARG A 32 -9.72 6.86 9.92
C ARG A 32 -8.60 6.72 8.88
N LEU A 33 -7.72 5.72 9.03
CA LEU A 33 -6.63 5.49 8.07
C LEU A 33 -7.15 5.05 6.69
N GLU A 34 -8.25 4.29 6.62
CA GLU A 34 -8.87 3.93 5.35
C GLU A 34 -9.54 5.13 4.67
N GLU A 35 -10.13 6.05 5.44
CA GLU A 35 -10.64 7.32 4.92
C GLU A 35 -9.51 8.19 4.35
N GLU A 36 -8.41 8.37 5.08
CA GLU A 36 -7.23 9.11 4.62
C GLU A 36 -6.64 8.47 3.35
N LYS A 37 -6.51 7.14 3.33
CA LYS A 37 -6.04 6.38 2.17
C LYS A 37 -6.95 6.55 0.97
N LYS A 38 -8.28 6.60 1.17
CA LYS A 38 -9.24 6.86 0.10
C LYS A 38 -9.07 8.27 -0.46
N ALA A 39 -8.96 9.28 0.39
CA ALA A 39 -8.74 10.67 -0.04
C ALA A 39 -7.46 10.78 -0.89
N ILE A 40 -6.34 10.21 -0.42
CA ILE A 40 -5.07 10.18 -1.17
C ILE A 40 -5.23 9.43 -2.50
N ALA A 41 -5.97 8.32 -2.51
CA ALA A 41 -6.21 7.56 -3.74
C ALA A 41 -7.04 8.35 -4.77
N ASP A 42 -7.98 9.17 -4.32
CA ASP A 42 -8.78 10.03 -5.17
C ASP A 42 -7.94 11.20 -5.71
N ASP A 43 -7.11 11.83 -4.87
CA ASP A 43 -6.15 12.86 -5.31
C ASP A 43 -5.19 12.32 -6.41
N ILE A 44 -4.68 11.10 -6.23
CA ILE A 44 -3.82 10.44 -7.23
C ILE A 44 -4.56 10.23 -8.55
N LYS A 45 -5.86 9.88 -8.52
CA LYS A 45 -6.66 9.72 -9.75
C LYS A 45 -6.83 11.05 -10.46
N ASP A 46 -7.06 12.13 -9.72
CA ASP A 46 -7.23 13.46 -10.29
C ASP A 46 -5.94 13.94 -10.97
N VAL A 47 -4.77 13.69 -10.37
CA VAL A 47 -3.46 13.96 -11.01
C VAL A 47 -3.29 13.16 -12.31
N PHE A 48 -3.68 11.89 -12.34
CA PHE A 48 -3.64 11.10 -13.58
C PHE A 48 -4.63 11.61 -14.63
N ALA A 49 -5.80 12.10 -14.21
CA ALA A 49 -6.79 12.68 -15.10
C ALA A 49 -6.29 14.00 -15.71
N GLU A 50 -5.66 14.85 -14.90
CA GLU A 50 -5.00 16.08 -15.35
C GLU A 50 -3.88 15.76 -16.36
N ALA A 51 -3.00 14.81 -16.03
CA ALA A 51 -1.93 14.38 -16.94
C ALA A 51 -2.51 13.90 -18.29
N LYS A 52 -3.60 13.13 -18.27
CA LYS A 52 -4.30 12.70 -19.48
C LYS A 52 -4.86 13.87 -20.28
N ALA A 53 -5.50 14.84 -19.61
CA ALA A 53 -6.04 16.03 -20.26
C ALA A 53 -4.93 16.89 -20.91
N ASN A 54 -3.74 16.90 -20.29
CA ASN A 54 -2.54 17.55 -20.81
C ASN A 54 -1.79 16.73 -21.88
N GLY A 55 -2.33 15.58 -22.30
CA GLY A 55 -1.80 14.78 -23.41
C GLY A 55 -0.77 13.72 -23.03
N PHE A 56 -0.54 13.44 -21.75
CA PHE A 56 0.38 12.39 -21.32
C PHE A 56 -0.26 10.99 -21.35
N ASP A 57 0.54 9.97 -21.69
CA ASP A 57 0.14 8.57 -21.58
C ASP A 57 0.19 8.10 -20.12
N VAL A 58 -1.00 7.93 -19.52
CA VAL A 58 -1.18 7.46 -18.14
C VAL A 58 -0.57 6.07 -17.91
N LYS A 59 -0.60 5.18 -18.91
CA LYS A 59 -0.01 3.83 -18.81
C LYS A 59 1.50 3.93 -18.73
N ALA A 60 2.12 4.78 -19.55
CA ALA A 60 3.56 5.04 -19.48
C ALA A 60 3.96 5.64 -18.13
N LEU A 61 3.21 6.61 -17.60
CA LEU A 61 3.47 7.20 -16.28
C LEU A 61 3.40 6.16 -15.15
N LYS A 62 2.41 5.26 -15.18
CA LYS A 62 2.31 4.15 -14.21
C LYS A 62 3.51 3.20 -14.29
N THR A 63 3.99 2.91 -15.50
CA THR A 63 5.21 2.11 -15.70
C THR A 63 6.42 2.83 -15.09
N ILE A 64 6.59 4.13 -15.34
CA ILE A 64 7.68 4.93 -14.75
C ILE A 64 7.62 4.88 -13.23
N LEU A 65 6.45 5.07 -12.61
CA LEU A 65 6.31 5.00 -11.16
C LEU A 65 6.66 3.62 -10.61
N LYS A 66 6.35 2.54 -11.32
CA LYS A 66 6.76 1.18 -10.93
C LYS A 66 8.28 1.02 -11.02
N LEU A 67 8.89 1.45 -12.12
CA LEU A 67 10.35 1.40 -12.31
C LEU A 67 11.08 2.19 -11.22
N ARG A 68 10.59 3.38 -10.86
CA ARG A 68 11.16 4.23 -9.81
C ARG A 68 11.09 3.64 -8.40
N LYS A 69 10.22 2.65 -8.16
CA LYS A 69 10.13 1.93 -6.88
C LYS A 69 11.10 0.76 -6.77
N GLN A 70 11.62 0.28 -7.89
CA GLN A 70 12.61 -0.80 -7.90
C GLN A 70 13.99 -0.28 -7.49
N ASP A 71 14.80 -1.15 -6.90
CA ASP A 71 16.21 -0.83 -6.65
C ASP A 71 16.92 -0.48 -7.97
N ARG A 72 17.82 0.51 -7.91
CA ARG A 72 18.44 1.05 -9.13
C ARG A 72 19.40 0.04 -9.74
N ASP A 73 20.17 -0.66 -8.92
CA ASP A 73 21.24 -1.54 -9.39
C ASP A 73 20.62 -2.84 -9.92
N GLU A 74 19.61 -3.40 -9.22
CA GLU A 74 18.82 -4.54 -9.72
C GLU A 74 18.14 -4.21 -11.07
N ARG A 75 17.62 -2.98 -11.22
CA ARG A 75 16.99 -2.54 -12.47
C ARG A 75 18.01 -2.47 -13.61
N GLN A 76 19.19 -1.90 -13.37
CA GLN A 76 20.24 -1.78 -14.38
C GLN A 76 20.75 -3.14 -14.84
N GLU A 77 20.94 -4.08 -13.90
CA GLU A 77 21.33 -5.45 -14.24
C GLU A 77 20.26 -6.13 -15.11
N HIS A 78 18.98 -6.01 -14.74
CA HIS A 78 17.89 -6.56 -15.53
C HIS A 78 17.77 -5.91 -16.92
N GLU A 79 17.89 -4.59 -17.01
CA GLU A 79 17.84 -3.84 -18.28
C GLU A 79 18.97 -4.29 -19.22
N ALA A 80 20.19 -4.47 -18.72
CA ALA A 80 21.31 -4.97 -19.51
C ALA A 80 21.07 -6.39 -20.06
N ILE A 81 20.47 -7.28 -19.26
CA ILE A 81 20.11 -8.63 -19.70
C ILE A 81 19.01 -8.59 -20.77
N VAL A 82 17.98 -7.76 -20.57
CA VAL A 82 16.89 -7.59 -21.53
C VAL A 82 17.41 -7.05 -22.86
N GLU A 83 18.29 -6.05 -22.82
CA GLU A 83 18.92 -5.47 -24.00
C GLU A 83 19.74 -6.51 -24.78
N LEU A 84 20.53 -7.33 -24.07
CA LEU A 84 21.26 -8.45 -24.67
C LEU A 84 20.31 -9.42 -25.40
N TYR A 85 19.19 -9.77 -24.79
CA TYR A 85 18.21 -10.68 -25.39
C TYR A 85 17.46 -10.04 -26.55
N MET A 86 17.06 -8.77 -26.45
CA MET A 86 16.41 -8.05 -27.53
C MET A 86 17.34 -7.93 -28.74
N THR A 87 18.63 -7.68 -28.52
CA THR A 87 19.65 -7.66 -29.57
C THR A 87 19.77 -9.04 -30.23
N ALA A 88 19.89 -10.11 -29.43
CA ALA A 88 19.96 -11.48 -29.95
C ALA A 88 18.72 -11.91 -30.74
N LEU A 89 17.55 -11.37 -30.39
CA LEU A 89 16.28 -11.61 -31.09
C LEU A 89 16.04 -10.64 -32.26
N GLY A 90 16.93 -9.69 -32.53
CA GLY A 90 16.78 -8.67 -33.58
C GLY A 90 15.61 -7.71 -33.34
N MET A 91 15.16 -7.58 -32.08
CA MET A 91 14.07 -6.66 -31.68
C MET A 91 14.55 -5.21 -31.57
N ILE A 92 15.85 -5.02 -31.38
CA ILE A 92 16.54 -3.73 -31.42
C ILE A 92 17.80 -3.89 -32.27
N GLN A 93 18.15 -2.85 -33.03
CA GLN A 93 19.46 -2.80 -33.68
C GLN A 93 20.47 -2.41 -32.61
N GLY A 94 21.39 -3.32 -32.28
CA GLY A 94 22.59 -2.90 -31.55
C GLY A 94 23.30 -1.84 -32.39
N GLU A 95 23.76 -0.76 -31.76
CA GLU A 95 24.65 0.20 -32.44
C GLU A 95 25.93 -0.47 -32.93
#